data_AF-A0A932LF90-F1
#
_entry.id   AF-A0A932LF90-F1
#
_cell.length_a   1.000
_cell.length_b   1.000
_cell.length_c   1.000
_cell.angle_alpha   90.00
_cell.angle_beta   90.00
_cell.angle_gamma   90.00
#
_symmetry.space_group_name_H-M   'P 1'
#
loop_
_entity.id
_entity.type
_entity.pdbx_description
1 polymer ?
#
loop_
_entity_poly.entity_id
_entity_poly.type
_entity_poly.pdbx_seq_one_letter_code
_entity_poly.pdbx_strand_id
1 'polypeptide(L)' 'ETLSQIARRFYNDSSMFRMIYQANRDQLTSPDDVRVGMVLRLP' A
#
# COMPACT_ATOMS: atom_id res chain seq x y z
N GLU A 1 -1.68 -7.38 7.50
CA GLU A 1 -0.86 -7.14 6.30
C GLU A 1 -0.39 -5.69 6.30
N THR A 2 0.86 -5.41 5.92
CA THR A 2 1.36 -4.04 5.77
C THR A 2 1.45 -3.65 4.30
N LEU A 3 1.47 -2.35 4.02
CA LEU A 3 1.67 -1.80 2.67
C LEU A 3 2.96 -2.33 2.03
N SER A 4 4.03 -2.50 2.80
CA SER A 4 5.31 -3.06 2.35
C SER A 4 5.23 -4.54 1.99
N GLN A 5 4.42 -5.33 2.70
CA GLN A 5 4.17 -6.74 2.37
C GLN A 5 3.36 -6.86 1.08
N ILE A 6 2.36 -6.01 0.90
CA ILE A 6 1.58 -5.91 -0.34
C ILE A 6 2.51 -5.55 -1.50
N ALA A 7 3.32 -4.50 -1.34
CA ALA A 7 4.31 -4.08 -2.32
C ALA A 7 5.27 -5.20 -2.73
N ARG A 8 5.80 -5.95 -1.75
CA ARG A 8 6.69 -7.08 -2.02
C ARG A 8 5.98 -8.22 -2.77
N ARG A 9 4.69 -8.44 -2.55
CA ARG A 9 3.94 -9.50 -3.27
C ARG A 9 3.62 -9.12 -4.71
N PHE A 10 3.25 -7.86 -4.95
CA PHE A 10 2.81 -7.43 -6.29
C PHE A 10 3.95 -6.94 -7.18
N TYR A 11 4.95 -6.24 -6.61
CA TYR A 11 6.06 -5.67 -7.38
C TYR A 11 7.40 -6.40 -7.16
N ASN A 12 7.42 -7.43 -6.30
CA ASN A 12 8.66 -8.05 -5.82
C ASN A 12 9.65 -7.04 -5.20
N ASP A 13 9.17 -5.86 -4.77
CA ASP A 13 9.94 -4.83 -4.12
C ASP A 13 9.09 -4.17 -3.02
N SER A 14 9.53 -4.31 -1.77
CA SER A 14 8.85 -3.71 -0.63
C SER A 14 8.92 -2.18 -0.67
N SER A 15 9.91 -1.58 -1.36
CA SER A 15 10.10 -0.13 -1.46
C SER A 15 8.98 0.58 -2.24
N MET A 16 8.26 -0.18 -3.07
CA MET A 16 7.11 0.26 -3.86
C MET A 16 5.90 0.66 -2.99
N PHE A 17 5.92 0.35 -1.70
CA PHE A 17 4.89 0.78 -0.75
C PHE A 17 4.65 2.29 -0.77
N ARG A 18 5.69 3.09 -1.06
CA ARG A 18 5.59 4.55 -1.17
C ARG A 18 4.71 4.98 -2.34
N MET A 19 4.78 4.28 -3.48
CA MET A 19 3.93 4.56 -4.64
C MET A 19 2.49 4.16 -4.37
N ILE A 20 2.28 2.98 -3.77
CA ILE A 20 0.93 2.55 -3.37
C ILE A 20 0.34 3.55 -2.36
N TYR A 21 1.12 3.96 -1.36
CA TYR A 21 0.68 4.96 -0.38
C TYR A 21 0.30 6.28 -1.06
N GLN A 22 1.13 6.78 -1.99
CA GLN A 22 0.83 8.01 -2.75
C GLN A 22 -0.45 7.88 -3.58
N ALA A 23 -0.66 6.75 -4.25
CA ALA A 23 -1.86 6.49 -5.06
C ALA A 23 -3.16 6.38 -4.25
N ASN A 24 -3.05 6.19 -2.92
CA ASN A 24 -4.17 5.99 -2.01
C ASN A 24 -4.21 7.02 -0.88
N ARG A 25 -3.57 8.20 -1.02
CA ARG A 25 -3.58 9.28 -0.01
C ARG A 25 -4.98 9.83 0.26
N ASP A 26 -5.93 9.59 -0.64
CA ASP A 26 -7.35 9.86 -0.46
C ASP A 26 -8.00 8.95 0.61
N GLN A 27 -7.42 7.78 0.88
CA GLN A 27 -7.93 6.80 1.84
C GLN A 27 -6.98 6.51 3.01
N LEU A 28 -5.68 6.78 2.85
CA LEU A 28 -4.62 6.49 3.82
C LEU A 28 -4.00 7.78 4.35
N THR A 29 -4.20 8.03 5.65
CA THR A 29 -3.56 9.16 6.36
C THR A 29 -2.12 8.82 6.75
N SER A 30 -1.86 7.55 7.03
CA SER A 30 -0.56 6.96 7.33
C SER A 30 -0.35 5.66 6.52
N PRO A 31 0.90 5.28 6.20
CA PRO A 31 1.22 3.98 5.59
C PRO A 31 0.78 2.77 6.45
N ASP A 32 0.56 2.98 7.74
CA ASP A 32 0.16 1.93 8.68
C ASP A 32 -1.37 1.81 8.81
N ASP A 33 -2.16 2.68 8.18
CA ASP A 33 -3.63 2.70 8.26
C ASP A 33 -4.32 1.60 7.42
N VAL A 34 -3.58 0.59 6.97
CA VAL A 34 -4.08 -0.49 6.12
C VAL A 34 -4.98 -1.42 6.95
N ARG A 35 -6.22 -1.62 6.49
CA ARG A 35 -7.20 -2.50 7.14
C ARG A 35 -7.62 -3.63 6.21
N VAL A 36 -7.98 -4.76 6.80
CA VAL A 36 -8.52 -5.92 6.05
C VAL A 36 -9.81 -5.50 5.35
N GLY A 37 -9.96 -5.90 4.08
CA GLY A 37 -11.10 -5.53 3.24
C GLY A 37 -10.96 -4.17 2.53
N MET A 38 -9.88 -3.43 2.77
CA MET A 38 -9.58 -2.19 2.06
C MET A 38 -9.15 -2.47 0.62
N VAL A 39 -9.70 -1.72 -0.34
CA VAL A 39 -9.30 -1.78 -1.75
C VAL A 39 -8.23 -0.73 -2.00
N LEU A 40 -7.01 -1.17 -2.27
CA LEU A 40 -5.88 -0.30 -2.59
C LEU A 40 -5.68 -0.23 -4.10
N ARG A 41 -5.46 0.98 -4.62
CA ARG A 41 -5.01 1.21 -5.99
C ARG A 41 -3.53 0.85 -6.12
N LEU A 42 -3.21 -0.06 -7.02
CA LEU A 42 -1.84 -0.42 -7.39
C LEU A 42 -1.53 0.23 -8.75
N PRO A 43 -0.56 1.16 -8.84
CA PRO A 43 -0.14 1.78 -10.10
C PRO A 43 0.63 0.84 -11.02
#